data_AF-A0A2V1BEP1-F1
#
_entry.id   AF-A0A2V1BEP1-F1
#
_cell.length_a   1.000
_cell.length_b   1.000
_cell.length_c   1.000
_cell.angle_alpha   90.00
_cell.angle_beta   90.00
_cell.angle_gamma   90.00
#
_symmetry.space_group_name_H-M   'P 1'
#
loop_
_entity.id
_entity.type
_entity.pdbx_description
1 polymer ?
#
loop_
_entity_poly.entity_id
_entity_poly.type
_entity_poly.pdbx_seq_one_letter_code
_entity_poly.pdbx_strand_id
1 'polypeptide(L)'
;MAWWRRTLVGGTVKSLDQDYRFGTSLKNALLAGKEINIIAIATIGAAIAAMAQGPLMQRFLTTKLSTAKASVPMKAQIADQIPPGYTGVNLGAITYGQGASFYTNEFSSVMKNYTDRIPMEPVITGCNGTCTGHIRAPGWVPVCTVSTAPYNYSSFDSDTLNPDKAAEFATNSSGLPTGSDVCSVTFIDVPAVADADNNIVWMQMQIDVAYTSLQQLNGTNADGAVTSMSCAGTKTTHSCTLSPALVEYPLIINTQHVNGSSQPPVVQIDTSEDPFKFKPVTYQNLSLVGDDVTGHSATVTTNGLTLALRQLYGSYFTLGPFLNSTATPLTTDVYNPIAATYLNATDEEFVNIGQTCAVQFSDPTPDIIRALNEITFRIGLSATNASTPIADYTVLQTKPVNRYKATAAYWASSLAITLLSIAMIIPSFYGWWQLGRKVSLNPIEMAEAFNAPVQHEDAIHKDADHLLELVGERKVKYVPVEHELGEGSVVKKMEIVDVASPNAPPVASEDKRAKWVGGWHA
;
A
#
# COMPACT_ATOMS: atom_id res chain seq x y z
N MET A 1 -4.39 51.32 32.94
CA MET A 1 -5.61 52.08 32.57
C MET A 1 -5.54 52.40 31.08
N ALA A 2 -6.67 52.39 30.37
CA ALA A 2 -6.74 52.82 28.97
C ALA A 2 -6.37 54.30 28.82
N TRP A 3 -5.65 54.64 27.76
CA TRP A 3 -5.10 55.97 27.46
C TRP A 3 -6.18 57.06 27.61
N TRP A 4 -7.33 56.85 26.98
CA TRP A 4 -8.51 57.73 27.00
C TRP A 4 -9.00 58.05 28.42
N ARG A 5 -9.14 57.04 29.28
CA ARG A 5 -9.58 57.25 30.65
C ARG A 5 -8.57 58.05 31.46
N ARG A 6 -7.27 57.86 31.21
CA ARG A 6 -6.20 58.60 31.87
C ARG A 6 -6.21 60.08 31.45
N THR A 7 -6.50 60.39 30.19
CA THR A 7 -6.69 61.78 29.74
C THR A 7 -7.88 62.49 30.38
N LEU A 8 -8.98 61.76 30.63
CA LEU A 8 -10.21 62.32 31.23
C LEU A 8 -10.12 62.50 32.75
N VAL A 9 -9.44 61.60 33.46
CA VAL A 9 -9.28 61.68 34.93
C VAL A 9 -8.20 62.68 35.32
N GLY A 10 -7.21 62.89 34.44
CA GLY A 10 -6.05 63.74 34.67
C GLY A 10 -4.80 62.88 34.95
N GLY A 11 -3.70 63.20 34.27
CA GLY A 11 -2.43 62.47 34.37
C GLY A 11 -1.24 63.35 33.99
N THR A 12 -0.01 62.85 34.17
CA THR A 12 1.18 63.59 33.73
C THR A 12 1.44 63.37 32.25
N VAL A 13 1.98 64.37 31.55
CA VAL A 13 2.34 64.26 30.11
C VAL A 13 3.28 63.08 29.88
N LYS A 14 4.23 62.85 30.80
CA LYS A 14 5.15 61.69 30.77
C LYS A 14 4.42 60.34 30.78
N SER A 15 3.40 60.20 31.62
CA SER A 15 2.61 58.96 31.69
C SER A 15 1.76 58.70 30.43
N LEU A 16 1.40 59.77 29.72
CA LEU A 16 0.58 59.72 28.53
C LEU A 16 1.40 59.40 27.27
N ASP A 17 2.59 60.00 27.17
CA ASP A 17 3.59 59.66 26.15
C ASP A 17 4.07 58.21 26.31
N GLN A 18 4.29 57.77 27.55
CA GLN A 18 4.68 56.38 27.83
C GLN A 18 3.61 55.37 27.37
N ASP A 19 2.33 55.63 27.64
CA ASP A 19 1.22 54.82 27.16
C ASP A 19 1.14 54.78 25.62
N TYR A 20 1.44 55.89 24.96
CA TYR A 20 1.48 55.99 23.50
C TYR A 20 2.68 55.22 22.90
N ARG A 21 3.86 55.32 23.49
CA ARG A 21 5.07 54.57 23.11
C ARG A 21 4.88 53.05 23.23
N PHE A 22 4.12 52.61 24.23
CA PHE A 22 3.76 51.19 24.40
C PHE A 22 2.75 50.68 23.36
N GLY A 23 1.87 51.55 22.84
CA GLY A 23 0.91 51.20 21.78
C GLY A 23 1.53 51.15 20.38
N THR A 24 2.59 51.92 20.14
CA THR A 24 3.18 52.12 18.80
C THR A 24 4.43 51.29 18.53
N SER A 25 5.12 50.78 19.56
CA SER A 25 6.36 50.03 19.41
C SER A 25 6.38 48.75 20.26
N LEU A 26 6.49 47.60 19.57
CA LEU A 26 6.62 46.29 20.22
C LEU A 26 7.89 46.19 21.07
N LYS A 27 9.00 46.82 20.62
CA LYS A 27 10.27 46.84 21.36
C LYS A 27 10.13 47.57 22.70
N ASN A 28 9.41 48.69 22.71
CA ASN A 28 9.18 49.47 23.93
C ASN A 28 8.18 48.79 24.88
N ALA A 29 7.18 48.09 24.33
CA ALA A 29 6.27 47.27 25.12
C ALA A 29 6.99 46.09 25.80
N LEU A 30 7.91 45.41 25.11
CA LEU A 30 8.69 44.29 25.66
C LEU A 30 9.72 44.75 26.72
N LEU A 31 10.29 45.95 26.56
CA LEU A 31 11.29 46.51 27.49
C LEU A 31 10.67 47.30 28.67
N ALA A 32 9.34 47.35 28.78
CA ALA A 32 8.62 48.10 29.83
C ALA A 32 8.89 47.60 31.27
N GLY A 33 9.38 46.37 31.44
CA GLY A 33 9.81 45.84 32.74
C GLY A 33 8.72 45.88 33.82
N LYS A 34 8.95 46.63 34.91
CA LYS A 34 8.00 46.75 36.05
C LYS A 34 6.85 47.74 35.80
N GLU A 35 6.87 48.49 34.69
CA GLU A 35 5.87 49.53 34.38
C GLU A 35 4.86 49.08 33.30
N ILE A 36 4.59 47.77 33.22
CA ILE A 36 3.65 47.20 32.25
C ILE A 36 2.23 47.75 32.48
N ASN A 37 1.71 48.47 31.48
CA ASN A 37 0.31 48.88 31.41
C ASN A 37 -0.50 47.93 30.49
N ILE A 38 -1.84 47.97 30.60
CA ILE A 38 -2.81 47.21 29.80
C ILE A 38 -2.54 47.35 28.29
N ILE A 39 -2.13 48.54 27.86
CA ILE A 39 -1.79 48.84 26.47
C ILE A 39 -0.57 48.01 26.02
N ALA A 40 0.49 47.94 26.83
CA ALA A 40 1.68 47.12 26.54
C ALA A 40 1.33 45.62 26.43
N ILE A 41 0.46 45.11 27.30
CA ILE A 41 -0.03 43.72 27.25
C ILE A 41 -0.80 43.46 25.95
N ALA A 42 -1.68 44.39 25.55
CA ALA A 42 -2.43 44.29 24.30
C ALA A 42 -1.51 44.30 23.07
N THR A 43 -0.49 45.16 23.04
CA THR A 43 0.49 45.25 21.93
C THR A 43 1.32 43.96 21.82
N ILE A 44 1.77 43.42 22.95
CA ILE A 44 2.53 42.15 22.99
C ILE A 44 1.63 40.98 22.55
N GLY A 45 0.41 40.91 23.05
CA GLY A 45 -0.56 39.85 22.69
C GLY A 45 -0.90 39.87 21.19
N ALA A 46 -1.10 41.05 20.61
CA ALA A 46 -1.34 41.21 19.17
C ALA A 46 -0.13 40.77 18.33
N ALA A 47 1.09 41.12 18.74
CA ALA A 47 2.31 40.71 18.05
C ALA A 47 2.53 39.20 18.08
N ILE A 48 2.31 38.55 19.23
CA ILE A 48 2.40 37.09 19.36
C ILE A 48 1.37 36.41 18.47
N ALA A 49 0.13 36.91 18.43
CA ALA A 49 -0.91 36.36 17.57
C ALA A 49 -0.52 36.44 16.08
N ALA A 50 -0.03 37.60 15.63
CA ALA A 50 0.41 37.79 14.25
C ALA A 50 1.57 36.85 13.86
N MET A 51 2.55 36.66 14.75
CA MET A 51 3.69 35.76 14.51
C MET A 51 3.30 34.28 14.52
N ALA A 52 2.37 33.88 15.39
CA ALA A 52 1.94 32.49 15.52
C ALA A 52 0.97 32.04 14.41
N GLN A 53 0.16 32.96 13.87
CA GLN A 53 -0.86 32.65 12.85
C GLN A 53 -0.25 32.06 11.56
N GLY A 54 0.86 32.62 11.07
CA GLY A 54 1.49 32.17 9.82
C GLY A 54 1.88 30.69 9.86
N PRO A 55 2.74 30.25 10.79
CA PRO A 55 3.16 28.86 10.91
C PRO A 55 2.01 27.90 11.23
N LEU A 56 1.05 28.31 12.08
CA LEU A 56 -0.09 27.46 12.44
C LEU A 56 -0.99 27.16 11.22
N MET A 57 -1.24 28.17 10.38
CA MET A 57 -2.07 27.98 9.17
C MET A 57 -1.34 27.23 8.07
N GLN A 58 -0.03 27.38 7.97
CA GLN A 58 0.77 26.56 7.06
C GLN A 58 0.77 25.07 7.45
N ARG A 59 0.73 24.75 8.74
CA ARG A 59 0.71 23.34 9.23
C ARG A 59 -0.70 22.73 9.31
N PHE A 60 -1.74 23.52 9.03
CA PHE A 60 -3.12 23.03 9.03
C PHE A 60 -3.35 21.97 7.95
N LEU A 61 -2.77 22.15 6.77
CA LEU A 61 -2.86 21.22 5.64
C LEU A 61 -1.62 20.33 5.60
N THR A 62 -1.83 19.02 5.75
CA THR A 62 -0.78 18.02 5.57
C THR A 62 -1.12 17.14 4.39
N THR A 63 -0.15 16.89 3.51
CA THR A 63 -0.30 15.94 2.41
C THR A 63 0.01 14.55 2.93
N LYS A 64 -0.98 13.65 2.89
CA LYS A 64 -0.75 12.22 3.13
C LYS A 64 -0.89 11.48 1.81
N LEU A 65 0.11 10.68 1.46
CA LEU A 65 -0.02 9.73 0.36
C LEU A 65 -1.11 8.73 0.75
N SER A 66 -2.14 8.62 -0.08
CA SER A 66 -3.24 7.68 0.12
C SER A 66 -3.48 6.96 -1.18
N THR A 67 -4.04 5.76 -1.10
CA THR A 67 -4.32 4.96 -2.26
C THR A 67 -5.80 5.11 -2.61
N ALA A 68 -6.10 5.62 -3.80
CA ALA A 68 -7.45 5.62 -4.33
C ALA A 68 -7.68 4.34 -5.12
N LYS A 69 -8.83 3.71 -4.88
CA LYS A 69 -9.32 2.56 -5.64
C LYS A 69 -10.50 3.03 -6.49
N ALA A 70 -10.44 2.78 -7.79
CA ALA A 70 -11.51 3.12 -8.73
C ALA A 70 -11.75 1.93 -9.67
N SER A 71 -13.01 1.71 -10.04
CA SER A 71 -13.36 0.72 -11.05
C SER A 71 -13.26 1.38 -12.43
N VAL A 72 -12.47 0.79 -13.34
CA VAL A 72 -12.15 1.38 -14.65
C VAL A 72 -12.35 0.33 -15.74
N PRO A 73 -12.93 0.71 -16.91
CA PRO A 73 -13.01 -0.18 -18.06
C PRO A 73 -11.62 -0.40 -18.66
N MET A 74 -11.30 -1.65 -18.96
CA MET A 74 -10.03 -2.08 -19.53
C MET A 74 -10.30 -2.98 -20.72
N LYS A 75 -9.53 -2.79 -21.79
CA LYS A 75 -9.58 -3.62 -22.99
C LYS A 75 -8.36 -4.51 -23.05
N ALA A 76 -8.57 -5.80 -23.26
CA ALA A 76 -7.50 -6.77 -23.45
C ALA A 76 -7.79 -7.63 -24.69
N GLN A 77 -6.74 -7.90 -25.46
CA GLN A 77 -6.80 -8.80 -26.62
C GLN A 77 -6.04 -10.08 -26.27
N ILE A 78 -6.77 -11.16 -26.03
CA ILE A 78 -6.25 -12.48 -25.66
C ILE A 78 -7.10 -13.52 -26.40
N ALA A 79 -6.49 -14.61 -26.87
CA ALA A 79 -7.24 -15.70 -27.49
C ALA A 79 -8.11 -16.44 -26.45
N ASP A 80 -9.39 -16.68 -26.74
CA ASP A 80 -10.29 -17.39 -25.84
C ASP A 80 -10.02 -18.91 -25.79
N GLN A 81 -9.45 -19.47 -26.86
CA GLN A 81 -9.16 -20.91 -26.98
C GLN A 81 -7.77 -21.12 -27.55
N ILE A 82 -7.13 -22.23 -27.15
CA ILE A 82 -5.84 -22.62 -27.73
C ILE A 82 -6.10 -23.11 -29.16
N PRO A 83 -5.38 -22.58 -30.18
CA PRO A 83 -5.56 -23.04 -31.54
C PRO A 83 -5.32 -24.56 -31.66
N PRO A 84 -6.11 -25.26 -32.49
CA PRO A 84 -5.87 -26.68 -32.74
C PRO A 84 -4.45 -26.94 -33.28
N GLY A 85 -3.76 -27.93 -32.71
CA GLY A 85 -2.39 -28.28 -33.09
C GLY A 85 -1.30 -27.31 -32.62
N TYR A 86 -1.61 -26.35 -31.73
CA TYR A 86 -0.66 -25.29 -31.35
C TYR A 86 0.55 -25.76 -30.53
N THR A 87 0.47 -26.88 -29.79
CA THR A 87 1.46 -27.17 -28.74
C THR A 87 2.43 -28.30 -29.09
N GLY A 88 1.96 -29.43 -29.61
CA GLY A 88 2.78 -30.62 -29.79
C GLY A 88 2.58 -31.30 -31.14
N VAL A 89 3.67 -31.90 -31.62
CA VAL A 89 3.69 -32.76 -32.81
C VAL A 89 4.10 -34.17 -32.39
N ASN A 90 3.36 -35.17 -32.87
CA ASN A 90 3.70 -36.58 -32.68
C ASN A 90 4.30 -37.15 -33.98
N LEU A 91 5.37 -37.95 -33.87
CA LEU A 91 5.86 -38.77 -34.97
C LEU A 91 5.28 -40.17 -34.87
N GLY A 92 4.45 -40.56 -35.85
CA GLY A 92 3.81 -41.89 -35.89
C GLY A 92 2.37 -41.89 -35.36
N ALA A 93 1.79 -43.09 -35.29
CA ALA A 93 0.38 -43.28 -34.89
C ALA A 93 0.17 -42.86 -33.43
N ILE A 94 -0.86 -42.04 -33.18
CA ILE A 94 -1.29 -41.69 -31.82
C ILE A 94 -1.80 -42.96 -31.15
N THR A 95 -1.03 -43.49 -30.20
CA THR A 95 -1.43 -44.61 -29.34
C THR A 95 -1.60 -44.09 -27.91
N TYR A 96 -2.52 -44.68 -27.14
CA TYR A 96 -2.73 -44.37 -25.72
C TYR A 96 -1.40 -44.24 -24.95
N GLY A 97 -1.23 -43.15 -24.20
CA GLY A 97 -0.04 -42.90 -23.38
C GLY A 97 1.22 -42.43 -24.13
N GLN A 98 1.17 -42.24 -25.45
CA GLN A 98 2.25 -41.62 -26.23
C GLN A 98 2.12 -40.09 -26.15
N GLY A 99 3.09 -39.43 -25.51
CA GLY A 99 3.19 -37.97 -25.47
C GLY A 99 3.79 -37.40 -26.76
N ALA A 100 3.74 -36.07 -26.92
CA ALA A 100 4.34 -35.38 -28.07
C ALA A 100 5.82 -35.75 -28.22
N SER A 101 6.28 -35.85 -29.47
CA SER A 101 7.69 -36.07 -29.77
C SER A 101 8.48 -34.75 -29.66
N PHE A 102 7.86 -33.64 -30.06
CA PHE A 102 8.44 -32.30 -29.96
C PHE A 102 7.37 -31.21 -29.86
N TYR A 103 7.80 -30.05 -29.39
CA TYR A 103 7.00 -28.83 -29.40
C TYR A 103 6.87 -28.29 -30.84
N THR A 104 5.75 -27.64 -31.15
CA THR A 104 5.64 -26.79 -32.34
C THR A 104 6.59 -25.59 -32.21
N ASN A 105 6.83 -24.87 -33.31
CA ASN A 105 7.68 -23.68 -33.28
C ASN A 105 7.08 -22.59 -32.39
N GLU A 106 5.76 -22.41 -32.46
CA GLU A 106 4.99 -21.44 -31.69
C GLU A 106 5.09 -21.74 -30.21
N PHE A 107 4.82 -22.98 -29.80
CA PHE A 107 4.88 -23.37 -28.39
C PHE A 107 6.31 -23.43 -27.84
N SER A 108 7.29 -23.77 -28.68
CA SER A 108 8.71 -23.69 -28.30
C SER A 108 9.09 -22.28 -27.85
N SER A 109 8.58 -21.24 -28.53
CA SER A 109 8.83 -19.85 -28.14
C SER A 109 8.19 -19.51 -26.78
N VAL A 110 6.98 -20.02 -26.52
CA VAL A 110 6.28 -19.85 -25.24
C VAL A 110 7.05 -20.53 -24.10
N MET A 111 7.49 -21.76 -24.31
CA MET A 111 8.25 -22.51 -23.30
C MET A 111 9.60 -21.87 -23.03
N LYS A 112 10.29 -21.35 -24.06
CA LYS A 112 11.52 -20.57 -23.87
C LYS A 112 11.26 -19.32 -23.02
N ASN A 113 10.21 -18.55 -23.33
CA ASN A 113 9.87 -17.35 -22.56
C ASN A 113 9.46 -17.66 -21.11
N TYR A 114 8.81 -18.81 -20.88
CA TYR A 114 8.49 -19.29 -19.53
C TYR A 114 9.76 -19.65 -18.75
N THR A 115 10.65 -20.45 -19.34
CA THR A 115 11.92 -20.86 -18.70
C THR A 115 12.84 -19.67 -18.44
N ASP A 116 12.93 -18.73 -19.38
CA ASP A 116 13.72 -17.49 -19.25
C ASP A 116 13.06 -16.46 -18.32
N ARG A 117 11.85 -16.77 -17.79
CA ARG A 117 11.05 -15.88 -16.93
C ARG A 117 10.83 -14.49 -17.53
N ILE A 118 10.63 -14.43 -18.85
CA ILE A 118 10.35 -13.20 -19.58
C ILE A 118 8.99 -12.66 -19.14
N PRO A 119 8.87 -11.36 -18.79
CA PRO A 119 7.61 -10.73 -18.43
C PRO A 119 6.53 -10.89 -19.51
N MET A 120 5.27 -11.03 -19.09
CA MET A 120 4.14 -11.10 -20.02
C MET A 120 3.69 -9.68 -20.36
N GLU A 121 3.78 -9.33 -21.64
CA GLU A 121 3.49 -7.99 -22.17
C GLU A 121 2.30 -8.00 -23.14
N PRO A 122 1.06 -8.13 -22.64
CA PRO A 122 -0.13 -8.15 -23.48
C PRO A 122 -0.52 -6.76 -24.01
N VAL A 123 -1.27 -6.74 -25.11
CA VAL A 123 -1.89 -5.53 -25.65
C VAL A 123 -3.10 -5.17 -24.78
N ILE A 124 -2.86 -4.41 -23.71
CA ILE A 124 -3.89 -3.95 -22.76
C ILE A 124 -3.97 -2.42 -22.79
N THR A 125 -5.19 -1.89 -22.81
CA THR A 125 -5.44 -0.44 -22.73
C THR A 125 -6.51 -0.13 -21.67
N GLY A 126 -6.44 1.07 -21.06
CA GLY A 126 -7.41 1.54 -20.06
C GLY A 126 -6.97 1.44 -18.59
N CYS A 127 -5.82 0.81 -18.30
CA CYS A 127 -5.22 0.80 -16.95
C CYS A 127 -4.08 1.81 -16.81
N ASN A 128 -4.04 2.55 -15.70
CA ASN A 128 -2.92 3.47 -15.34
C ASN A 128 -2.50 3.27 -13.87
N GLY A 129 -1.25 2.88 -13.62
CA GLY A 129 -0.78 2.40 -12.32
C GLY A 129 -0.97 0.88 -12.17
N THR A 130 -1.32 0.44 -10.97
CA THR A 130 -1.57 -0.98 -10.67
C THR A 130 -3.06 -1.27 -10.76
N CYS A 131 -3.46 -2.18 -11.65
CA CYS A 131 -4.83 -2.67 -11.73
C CYS A 131 -4.89 -4.13 -11.30
N THR A 132 -5.94 -4.49 -10.57
CA THR A 132 -6.26 -5.87 -10.23
C THR A 132 -7.63 -6.23 -10.80
N GLY A 133 -7.77 -7.43 -11.34
CA GLY A 133 -9.02 -7.85 -11.96
C GLY A 133 -8.97 -9.27 -12.48
N HIS A 134 -10.09 -9.74 -13.00
CA HIS A 134 -10.20 -11.06 -13.61
C HIS A 134 -10.27 -10.92 -15.12
N ILE A 135 -9.47 -11.70 -15.84
CA ILE A 135 -9.48 -11.75 -17.31
C ILE A 135 -9.71 -13.19 -17.75
N ARG A 136 -10.44 -13.36 -18.85
CA ARG A 136 -10.70 -14.67 -19.44
C ARG A 136 -9.55 -15.05 -20.37
N ALA A 137 -9.03 -16.26 -20.20
CA ALA A 137 -8.00 -16.82 -21.06
C ALA A 137 -8.11 -18.35 -21.09
N PRO A 138 -7.42 -19.04 -22.00
CA PRO A 138 -7.44 -20.49 -22.09
C PRO A 138 -6.75 -21.09 -20.86
N GLY A 139 -7.37 -22.11 -20.29
CA GLY A 139 -6.92 -22.72 -19.06
C GLY A 139 -7.39 -24.17 -18.90
N TRP A 140 -7.12 -24.69 -17.71
CA TRP A 140 -7.46 -26.06 -17.34
C TRP A 140 -8.14 -26.09 -15.99
N VAL A 141 -9.20 -26.88 -15.90
CA VAL A 141 -9.94 -27.08 -14.66
C VAL A 141 -9.54 -28.44 -14.08
N PRO A 142 -8.89 -28.47 -12.90
CA PRO A 142 -8.55 -29.72 -12.23
C PRO A 142 -9.75 -30.32 -11.51
N VAL A 143 -10.00 -31.60 -11.76
CA VAL A 143 -10.89 -32.45 -10.97
C VAL A 143 -10.02 -33.53 -10.32
N CYS A 144 -9.71 -33.34 -9.04
CA CYS A 144 -8.79 -34.19 -8.30
C CYS A 144 -9.51 -35.10 -7.31
N THR A 145 -9.07 -36.35 -7.26
CA THR A 145 -9.42 -37.33 -6.22
C THR A 145 -8.19 -37.63 -5.39
N VAL A 146 -8.36 -37.62 -4.06
CA VAL A 146 -7.29 -37.90 -3.10
C VAL A 146 -7.58 -39.23 -2.42
N SER A 147 -6.60 -40.13 -2.45
CA SER A 147 -6.64 -41.40 -1.71
C SER A 147 -5.41 -41.53 -0.84
N THR A 148 -5.59 -41.89 0.43
CA THR A 148 -4.50 -42.15 1.36
C THR A 148 -4.60 -43.59 1.86
N ALA A 149 -3.50 -44.32 1.76
CA ALA A 149 -3.41 -45.70 2.22
C ALA A 149 -2.17 -45.90 3.12
N PRO A 150 -2.22 -46.83 4.11
CA PRO A 150 -1.04 -47.21 4.85
C PRO A 150 -0.01 -47.81 3.89
N TYR A 151 1.24 -47.42 4.05
CA TYR A 151 2.33 -47.83 3.17
C TYR A 151 3.49 -48.33 4.01
N ASN A 152 3.79 -49.63 3.88
CA ASN A 152 4.89 -50.28 4.56
C ASN A 152 5.88 -50.75 3.50
N TYR A 153 7.03 -50.11 3.48
CA TYR A 153 8.18 -50.59 2.74
C TYR A 153 8.88 -51.66 3.57
N SER A 154 9.05 -52.85 2.97
CA SER A 154 9.35 -54.12 3.65
C SER A 154 10.51 -54.04 4.64
N SER A 155 10.40 -54.82 5.72
CA SER A 155 11.43 -55.00 6.74
C SER A 155 12.69 -55.63 6.16
N PHE A 156 13.81 -54.94 6.30
CA PHE A 156 15.15 -55.49 6.14
C PHE A 156 15.43 -56.35 7.38
N ASP A 157 15.54 -57.66 7.20
CA ASP A 157 15.94 -58.58 8.27
C ASP A 157 17.47 -58.48 8.49
N SER A 158 17.91 -58.78 9.71
CA SER A 158 19.30 -58.95 10.11
C SER A 158 20.14 -59.81 9.16
N ASP A 159 19.53 -60.81 8.51
CA ASP A 159 20.18 -61.66 7.51
C ASP A 159 20.44 -60.97 6.16
N THR A 160 19.62 -59.98 5.78
CA THR A 160 19.86 -59.10 4.60
C THR A 160 20.84 -57.96 4.88
N LEU A 161 21.14 -57.69 6.15
CA LEU A 161 22.12 -56.70 6.61
C LEU A 161 23.52 -57.31 6.81
N ASN A 162 23.73 -58.59 6.49
CA ASN A 162 25.02 -59.26 6.52
C ASN A 162 25.67 -59.24 5.12
N PRO A 163 26.88 -58.69 4.94
CA PRO A 163 27.49 -58.52 3.62
C PRO A 163 27.83 -59.87 2.96
N ASP A 164 28.01 -60.93 3.75
CA ASP A 164 28.30 -62.28 3.26
C ASP A 164 27.02 -63.01 2.76
N LYS A 165 25.83 -62.64 3.26
CA LYS A 165 24.54 -63.22 2.85
C LYS A 165 23.80 -62.38 1.79
N ALA A 166 24.12 -61.09 1.65
CA ALA A 166 23.52 -60.22 0.64
C ALA A 166 23.85 -60.67 -0.80
N ALA A 167 25.04 -61.25 -1.03
CA ALA A 167 25.43 -61.86 -2.30
C ALA A 167 24.64 -63.15 -2.64
N GLU A 168 24.20 -63.90 -1.63
CA GLU A 168 23.40 -65.13 -1.77
C GLU A 168 21.90 -64.81 -1.98
N PHE A 169 21.42 -63.69 -1.42
CA PHE A 169 20.06 -63.18 -1.67
C PHE A 169 19.90 -62.59 -3.08
N ALA A 170 20.93 -61.90 -3.59
CA ALA A 170 20.96 -61.33 -4.95
C ALA A 170 20.94 -62.40 -6.06
N THR A 171 21.40 -63.62 -5.77
CA THR A 171 21.51 -64.73 -6.72
C THR A 171 20.32 -65.70 -6.67
N ASN A 172 19.64 -65.80 -5.52
CA ASN A 172 18.51 -66.72 -5.33
C ASN A 172 17.12 -66.06 -5.38
N SER A 173 17.04 -64.72 -5.37
CA SER A 173 15.78 -64.00 -5.58
C SER A 173 15.59 -63.69 -7.07
N SER A 174 14.78 -64.50 -7.75
CA SER A 174 14.20 -64.19 -9.08
C SER A 174 13.14 -63.06 -9.01
N GLY A 175 13.32 -62.16 -8.06
CA GLY A 175 12.41 -61.09 -7.68
C GLY A 175 13.14 -60.16 -6.72
N LEU A 176 14.14 -59.43 -7.24
CA LEU A 176 14.57 -58.18 -6.60
C LEU A 176 13.30 -57.37 -6.31
N PRO A 177 13.09 -56.83 -5.10
CA PRO A 177 12.06 -55.81 -4.95
C PRO A 177 12.48 -54.65 -5.85
N THR A 178 11.82 -54.54 -7.00
CA THR A 178 11.84 -53.35 -7.84
C THR A 178 11.65 -52.16 -6.89
N GLY A 179 12.57 -51.19 -6.95
CA GLY A 179 12.53 -50.02 -6.10
C GLY A 179 11.10 -49.48 -6.03
N SER A 180 10.63 -49.21 -4.81
CA SER A 180 9.25 -48.81 -4.61
C SER A 180 9.15 -47.29 -4.75
N ASP A 181 8.21 -46.79 -5.55
CA ASP A 181 8.01 -45.36 -5.76
C ASP A 181 7.49 -44.71 -4.46
N VAL A 182 8.36 -43.90 -3.85
CA VAL A 182 8.13 -43.14 -2.61
C VAL A 182 7.61 -41.74 -2.95
N CYS A 183 8.06 -41.19 -4.08
CA CYS A 183 7.43 -40.06 -4.73
C CYS A 183 7.41 -40.31 -6.24
N SER A 184 6.28 -40.06 -6.90
CA SER A 184 6.15 -40.17 -8.35
C SER A 184 5.18 -39.13 -8.87
N VAL A 185 5.60 -38.38 -9.89
CA VAL A 185 4.76 -37.44 -10.62
C VAL A 185 4.72 -37.87 -12.07
N THR A 186 3.54 -38.29 -12.51
CA THR A 186 3.33 -38.77 -13.88
C THR A 186 2.26 -37.97 -14.58
N PHE A 187 2.45 -37.81 -15.89
CA PHE A 187 1.55 -37.08 -16.78
C PHE A 187 1.22 -37.99 -17.94
N ILE A 188 -0.08 -38.20 -18.17
CA ILE A 188 -0.56 -38.98 -19.30
C ILE A 188 -1.69 -38.21 -19.99
N ASP A 189 -1.75 -38.34 -21.31
CA ASP A 189 -2.91 -37.90 -22.05
C ASP A 189 -3.95 -39.02 -22.09
N VAL A 190 -5.18 -38.71 -21.67
CA VAL A 190 -6.31 -39.64 -21.63
C VAL A 190 -7.34 -39.19 -22.66
N PRO A 191 -7.76 -40.06 -23.60
CA PRO A 191 -8.83 -39.73 -24.51
C PRO A 191 -10.17 -39.76 -23.78
N ALA A 192 -10.99 -38.75 -24.02
CA ALA A 192 -12.39 -38.78 -23.62
C ALA A 192 -13.21 -39.18 -24.86
N VAL A 193 -13.77 -40.38 -24.77
CA VAL A 193 -14.53 -41.05 -25.84
C VAL A 193 -15.97 -40.58 -25.79
N ALA A 194 -16.52 -40.15 -26.93
CA ALA A 194 -17.88 -39.61 -26.98
C ALA A 194 -18.80 -40.25 -28.04
N ASP A 195 -18.33 -41.19 -28.86
CA ASP A 195 -19.19 -41.89 -29.81
C ASP A 195 -19.34 -43.40 -29.54
N ALA A 196 -20.38 -43.99 -30.12
CA ALA A 196 -20.72 -45.41 -29.99
C ALA A 196 -19.76 -46.34 -30.76
N ASP A 197 -18.94 -45.79 -31.64
CA ASP A 197 -17.94 -46.46 -32.48
C ASP A 197 -16.52 -46.39 -31.87
N ASN A 198 -16.39 -45.87 -30.63
CA ASN A 198 -15.14 -45.72 -29.89
C ASN A 198 -14.13 -44.74 -30.52
N ASN A 199 -14.61 -43.76 -31.31
CA ASN A 199 -13.75 -42.72 -31.86
C ASN A 199 -13.36 -41.68 -30.79
N ILE A 200 -12.09 -41.28 -30.80
CA ILE A 200 -11.55 -40.27 -29.89
C ILE A 200 -12.01 -38.88 -30.36
N VAL A 201 -12.78 -38.18 -29.53
CA VAL A 201 -13.39 -36.88 -29.92
C VAL A 201 -12.64 -35.69 -29.31
N TRP A 202 -12.07 -35.84 -28.11
CA TRP A 202 -11.19 -34.86 -27.48
C TRP A 202 -10.25 -35.52 -26.46
N MET A 203 -9.16 -34.84 -26.12
CA MET A 203 -8.15 -35.32 -25.17
C MET A 203 -8.15 -34.51 -23.89
N GLN A 204 -7.92 -35.19 -22.77
CA GLN A 204 -7.75 -34.62 -21.44
C GLN A 204 -6.37 -35.01 -20.90
N MET A 205 -5.86 -34.23 -19.96
CA MET A 205 -4.59 -34.54 -19.30
C MET A 205 -4.88 -35.11 -17.91
N GLN A 206 -4.28 -36.24 -17.59
CA GLN A 206 -4.31 -36.81 -16.24
C GLN A 206 -2.94 -36.65 -15.59
N ILE A 207 -2.97 -36.16 -14.36
CA ILE A 207 -1.80 -36.00 -13.50
C ILE A 207 -1.99 -36.94 -12.33
N ASP A 208 -1.06 -37.87 -12.16
CA ASP A 208 -1.00 -38.72 -10.98
C ASP A 208 0.24 -38.37 -10.17
N VAL A 209 0.02 -37.82 -8.98
CA VAL A 209 1.04 -37.48 -7.99
C VAL A 209 0.89 -38.44 -6.83
N ALA A 210 1.90 -39.23 -6.55
CA ALA A 210 1.95 -40.06 -5.35
C ALA A 210 3.15 -39.67 -4.52
N TYR A 211 2.96 -39.51 -3.22
CA TYR A 211 4.02 -39.16 -2.29
C TYR A 211 3.78 -39.82 -0.95
N THR A 212 4.86 -40.13 -0.24
CA THR A 212 4.77 -40.80 1.07
C THR A 212 5.29 -39.93 2.19
N SER A 213 4.76 -40.17 3.38
CA SER A 213 5.37 -39.79 4.65
C SER A 213 5.78 -41.07 5.36
N LEU A 214 7.09 -41.36 5.35
CA LEU A 214 7.69 -42.54 5.94
C LEU A 214 8.43 -42.20 7.24
N GLN A 215 8.38 -43.14 8.18
CA GLN A 215 9.17 -43.12 9.39
C GLN A 215 9.86 -44.47 9.58
N GLN A 216 11.01 -44.43 10.26
CA GLN A 216 11.78 -45.63 10.56
C GLN A 216 11.17 -46.36 11.76
N LEU A 217 10.93 -47.66 11.59
CA LEU A 217 10.57 -48.58 12.64
C LEU A 217 11.70 -49.60 12.82
N ASN A 218 12.29 -49.61 14.01
CA ASN A 218 13.35 -50.54 14.39
C ASN A 218 12.75 -51.68 15.22
N GLY A 219 12.95 -52.93 14.80
CA GLY A 219 12.77 -54.09 15.66
C GLY A 219 14.00 -54.25 16.55
N THR A 220 13.80 -54.39 17.86
CA THR A 220 14.88 -54.60 18.82
C THR A 220 14.81 -55.99 19.46
N ASN A 221 15.96 -56.59 19.71
CA ASN A 221 16.06 -57.78 20.55
C ASN A 221 15.90 -57.42 22.04
N ALA A 222 15.78 -58.44 22.90
CA ALA A 222 15.67 -58.28 24.36
C ALA A 222 16.82 -57.47 24.99
N ASP A 223 17.99 -57.43 24.34
CA ASP A 223 19.18 -56.70 24.77
C ASP A 223 19.24 -55.25 24.24
N GLY A 224 18.21 -54.79 23.51
CA GLY A 224 18.13 -53.44 22.94
C GLY A 224 18.86 -53.24 21.62
N ALA A 225 19.50 -54.27 21.05
CA ALA A 225 20.13 -54.22 19.74
C ALA A 225 19.09 -54.24 18.60
N VAL A 226 19.28 -53.40 17.58
CA VAL A 226 18.40 -53.32 16.39
C VAL A 226 18.63 -54.55 15.49
N THR A 227 17.56 -55.31 15.22
CA THR A 227 17.60 -56.54 14.40
C THR A 227 16.77 -56.48 13.12
N SER A 228 15.91 -55.48 12.98
CA SER A 228 15.25 -55.20 11.71
C SER A 228 14.99 -53.71 11.57
N MET A 229 15.07 -53.23 10.33
CA MET A 229 14.70 -51.87 9.95
C MET A 229 13.55 -51.97 8.95
N SER A 230 12.44 -51.28 9.22
CA SER A 230 11.32 -51.18 8.28
C SER A 230 10.89 -49.71 8.15
N CYS A 231 10.43 -49.32 6.96
CA CYS A 231 9.88 -47.98 6.77
C CYS A 231 8.36 -48.09 6.69
N ALA A 232 7.66 -47.52 7.66
CA ALA A 232 6.21 -47.52 7.69
C ALA A 232 5.68 -46.09 7.68
N GLY A 233 4.50 -45.92 7.11
CA GLY A 233 3.89 -44.61 7.01
C GLY A 233 2.65 -44.62 6.15
N THR A 234 2.43 -43.52 5.45
CA THR A 234 1.27 -43.35 4.58
C THR A 234 1.71 -42.95 3.19
N LYS A 235 1.01 -43.47 2.17
CA LYS A 235 1.10 -43.06 0.78
C LYS A 235 -0.16 -42.30 0.42
N THR A 236 -0.01 -41.06 0.01
CA THR A 236 -1.10 -40.23 -0.50
C THR A 236 -0.95 -40.14 -2.01
N THR A 237 -2.04 -40.39 -2.73
CA THR A 237 -2.09 -40.31 -4.19
C THR A 237 -3.17 -39.32 -4.59
N HIS A 238 -2.77 -38.31 -5.34
CA HIS A 238 -3.63 -37.33 -5.98
C HIS A 238 -3.73 -37.71 -7.46
N SER A 239 -4.92 -38.12 -7.88
CA SER A 239 -5.23 -38.34 -9.30
C SER A 239 -6.10 -37.19 -9.77
N CYS A 240 -5.59 -36.37 -10.67
CA CYS A 240 -6.22 -35.16 -11.17
C CYS A 240 -6.48 -35.28 -12.66
N THR A 241 -7.75 -35.17 -13.05
CA THR A 241 -8.14 -35.03 -14.46
C THR A 241 -8.30 -33.55 -14.79
N LEU A 242 -7.56 -33.08 -15.78
CA LEU A 242 -7.57 -31.70 -16.25
C LEU A 242 -8.40 -31.60 -17.52
N SER A 243 -9.49 -30.84 -17.43
CA SER A 243 -10.34 -30.53 -18.57
C SER A 243 -10.02 -29.14 -19.12
N PRO A 244 -9.83 -29.00 -20.45
CA PRO A 244 -9.57 -27.69 -21.05
C PRO A 244 -10.83 -26.81 -20.99
N ALA A 245 -10.66 -25.55 -20.62
CA ALA A 245 -11.76 -24.59 -20.47
C ALA A 245 -11.29 -23.14 -20.68
N LEU A 246 -12.24 -22.25 -20.95
CA LEU A 246 -12.04 -20.81 -20.77
C LEU A 246 -12.14 -20.50 -19.28
N VAL A 247 -11.08 -19.94 -18.70
CA VAL A 247 -10.93 -19.72 -17.25
C VAL A 247 -10.78 -18.24 -16.95
N GLU A 248 -11.38 -17.78 -15.85
CA GLU A 248 -11.17 -16.42 -15.32
C GLU A 248 -9.96 -16.39 -14.38
N TYR A 249 -8.87 -15.78 -14.85
CA TYR A 249 -7.61 -15.64 -14.11
C TYR A 249 -7.57 -14.34 -13.31
N PRO A 250 -7.20 -14.38 -12.01
CA PRO A 250 -6.92 -13.19 -11.24
C PRO A 250 -5.56 -12.62 -11.66
N LEU A 251 -5.52 -11.37 -12.09
CA LEU A 251 -4.32 -10.73 -12.63
C LEU A 251 -3.99 -9.44 -11.89
N ILE A 252 -2.70 -9.21 -11.71
CA ILE A 252 -2.11 -7.95 -11.29
C ILE A 252 -1.38 -7.36 -12.49
N ILE A 253 -1.85 -6.20 -12.93
CA ILE A 253 -1.34 -5.49 -14.10
C ILE A 253 -0.62 -4.25 -13.61
N ASN A 254 0.67 -4.17 -13.89
CA ASN A 254 1.49 -3.03 -13.56
C ASN A 254 1.81 -2.24 -14.82
N THR A 255 1.21 -1.05 -14.92
CA THR A 255 1.50 -0.10 -16.00
C THR A 255 2.40 1.01 -15.44
N GLN A 256 3.66 1.06 -15.88
CA GLN A 256 4.57 2.13 -15.52
C GLN A 256 4.67 3.14 -16.66
N HIS A 257 4.31 4.39 -16.38
CA HIS A 257 4.62 5.51 -17.26
C HIS A 257 5.91 6.15 -16.73
N VAL A 258 7.07 5.72 -17.26
CA VAL A 258 8.35 6.31 -16.92
C VAL A 258 8.70 7.36 -17.98
N ASN A 259 8.79 8.64 -17.57
CA ASN A 259 9.35 9.74 -18.35
C ASN A 259 8.82 9.89 -19.79
N GLY A 260 7.50 9.76 -19.99
CA GLY A 260 6.87 10.02 -21.29
C GLY A 260 7.02 8.90 -22.34
N SER A 261 7.73 7.81 -22.02
CA SER A 261 7.66 6.55 -22.77
C SER A 261 6.72 5.58 -22.06
N SER A 262 5.68 5.08 -22.75
CA SER A 262 4.86 3.99 -22.22
C SER A 262 5.65 2.69 -22.31
N GLN A 263 6.12 2.17 -21.18
CA GLN A 263 6.56 0.78 -21.14
C GLN A 263 5.35 -0.15 -21.36
N PRO A 264 5.54 -1.30 -22.00
CA PRO A 264 4.48 -2.29 -22.14
C PRO A 264 3.97 -2.70 -20.74
N PRO A 265 2.65 -2.89 -20.58
CA PRO A 265 2.08 -3.31 -19.30
C PRO A 265 2.60 -4.71 -18.95
N VAL A 266 3.14 -4.87 -17.75
CA VAL A 266 3.58 -6.19 -17.27
C VAL A 266 2.43 -6.84 -16.50
N VAL A 267 2.09 -8.06 -16.88
CA VAL A 267 1.02 -8.84 -16.27
C VAL A 267 1.60 -10.01 -15.48
N GLN A 268 1.04 -10.22 -14.29
CA GLN A 268 1.33 -11.35 -13.43
C GLN A 268 0.02 -11.97 -12.95
N ILE A 269 -0.03 -13.29 -12.89
CA ILE A 269 -1.16 -14.00 -12.28
C ILE A 269 -1.03 -13.83 -10.76
N ASP A 270 -2.12 -13.46 -10.10
CA ASP A 270 -2.16 -13.36 -8.65
C ASP A 270 -2.06 -14.75 -8.04
N THR A 271 -0.90 -15.05 -7.46
CA THR A 271 -0.63 -16.37 -6.86
C THR A 271 -1.19 -16.51 -5.44
N SER A 272 -1.86 -15.47 -4.91
CA SER A 272 -2.52 -15.53 -3.60
C SER A 272 -3.84 -16.30 -3.63
N GLU A 273 -4.46 -16.42 -4.81
CA GLU A 273 -5.65 -17.24 -4.99
C GLU A 273 -5.30 -18.72 -5.16
N ASP A 274 -6.23 -19.56 -4.70
CA ASP A 274 -6.10 -21.01 -4.76
C ASP A 274 -6.24 -21.50 -6.22
N PRO A 275 -5.21 -22.17 -6.78
CA PRO A 275 -5.20 -22.59 -8.19
C PRO A 275 -6.31 -23.59 -8.53
N PHE A 276 -6.88 -24.28 -7.54
CA PHE A 276 -8.00 -25.22 -7.73
C PHE A 276 -9.37 -24.54 -7.78
N LYS A 277 -9.47 -23.25 -7.45
CA LYS A 277 -10.74 -22.50 -7.39
C LYS A 277 -11.01 -21.65 -8.63
N PHE A 278 -10.17 -21.75 -9.64
CA PHE A 278 -10.37 -21.03 -10.89
C PHE A 278 -11.70 -21.45 -11.53
N LYS A 279 -12.53 -20.45 -11.85
CA LYS A 279 -13.91 -20.68 -12.31
C LYS A 279 -13.92 -20.95 -13.82
N PRO A 280 -14.46 -22.09 -14.28
CA PRO A 280 -14.72 -22.28 -15.70
C PRO A 280 -15.84 -21.35 -16.16
N VAL A 281 -15.61 -20.64 -17.25
CA VAL A 281 -16.65 -19.95 -18.00
C VAL A 281 -17.31 -20.93 -18.98
N THR A 282 -16.50 -21.70 -19.71
CA THR A 282 -16.99 -22.65 -20.73
C THR A 282 -15.95 -23.74 -20.96
N TYR A 283 -16.36 -25.02 -20.95
CA TYR A 283 -15.50 -26.14 -21.33
C TYR A 283 -15.23 -26.14 -22.83
N GLN A 284 -14.01 -26.51 -23.23
CA GLN A 284 -13.59 -26.55 -24.63
C GLN A 284 -13.33 -27.98 -25.06
N ASN A 285 -13.66 -28.30 -26.31
CA ASN A 285 -13.28 -29.58 -26.91
C ASN A 285 -12.03 -29.33 -27.76
N LEU A 286 -10.87 -29.72 -27.26
CA LEU A 286 -9.63 -29.65 -28.03
C LEU A 286 -9.64 -30.76 -29.07
N SER A 287 -9.97 -30.38 -30.30
CA SER A 287 -10.03 -31.28 -31.45
C SER A 287 -8.64 -31.69 -31.92
N LEU A 288 -8.52 -32.95 -32.33
CA LEU A 288 -7.33 -33.50 -33.00
C LEU A 288 -7.21 -32.91 -34.41
N VAL A 289 -6.02 -32.44 -34.79
CA VAL A 289 -5.75 -31.96 -36.16
C VAL A 289 -4.64 -32.80 -36.77
N GLY A 290 -5.03 -33.61 -37.75
CA GLY A 290 -4.13 -34.43 -38.54
C GLY A 290 -4.93 -35.30 -39.50
N ASP A 291 -4.50 -35.34 -40.76
CA ASP A 291 -4.97 -36.34 -41.72
C ASP A 291 -4.35 -37.69 -41.34
N ASP A 292 -5.23 -38.66 -41.12
CA ASP A 292 -4.94 -40.09 -41.08
C ASP A 292 -4.32 -40.65 -39.78
N VAL A 293 -5.13 -41.45 -39.08
CA VAL A 293 -4.76 -42.31 -37.94
C VAL A 293 -3.72 -43.38 -38.33
N THR A 294 -3.32 -43.45 -39.62
CA THR A 294 -2.61 -44.60 -40.19
C THR A 294 -1.14 -44.38 -40.60
N GLY A 295 -0.49 -43.24 -40.30
CA GLY A 295 0.99 -43.24 -40.35
C GLY A 295 1.77 -41.94 -40.57
N HIS A 296 1.16 -40.76 -40.51
CA HIS A 296 1.88 -39.49 -40.64
C HIS A 296 1.71 -38.59 -39.40
N SER A 297 2.64 -37.65 -39.20
CA SER A 297 2.72 -36.81 -38.01
C SER A 297 1.40 -36.09 -37.70
N ALA A 298 0.89 -36.27 -36.48
CA ALA A 298 -0.35 -35.65 -36.03
C ALA A 298 -0.08 -34.57 -34.97
N THR A 299 -0.75 -33.42 -35.10
CA THR A 299 -0.65 -32.32 -34.14
C THR A 299 -1.76 -32.41 -33.10
N VAL A 300 -1.38 -32.36 -31.83
CA VAL A 300 -2.33 -32.48 -30.71
C VAL A 300 -2.06 -31.37 -29.72
N THR A 301 -3.11 -30.61 -29.40
CA THR A 301 -3.02 -29.42 -28.55
C THR A 301 -2.74 -29.74 -27.08
N THR A 302 -3.02 -30.96 -26.62
CA THR A 302 -2.77 -31.38 -25.23
C THR A 302 -1.38 -31.98 -25.06
N ASN A 303 -0.94 -32.83 -26.01
CA ASN A 303 0.32 -33.58 -25.90
C ASN A 303 1.57 -32.70 -25.75
N GLY A 304 1.61 -31.52 -26.37
CA GLY A 304 2.73 -30.58 -26.20
C GLY A 304 2.82 -30.05 -24.77
N LEU A 305 1.67 -29.72 -24.17
CA LEU A 305 1.58 -29.30 -22.76
C LEU A 305 1.93 -30.45 -21.81
N THR A 306 1.44 -31.66 -22.09
CA THR A 306 1.77 -32.87 -21.32
C THR A 306 3.27 -33.17 -21.37
N LEU A 307 3.89 -33.05 -22.55
CA LEU A 307 5.35 -33.17 -22.71
C LEU A 307 6.09 -32.10 -21.90
N ALA A 308 5.64 -30.84 -21.94
CA ALA A 308 6.25 -29.75 -21.19
C ALA A 308 6.18 -29.97 -19.68
N LEU A 309 5.02 -30.34 -19.16
CA LEU A 309 4.86 -30.64 -17.74
C LEU A 309 5.66 -31.86 -17.31
N ARG A 310 5.72 -32.90 -18.14
CA ARG A 310 6.55 -34.07 -17.89
C ARG A 310 8.04 -33.73 -17.85
N GLN A 311 8.52 -32.80 -18.68
CA GLN A 311 9.92 -32.35 -18.61
C GLN A 311 10.20 -31.49 -17.39
N LEU A 312 9.25 -30.65 -16.96
CA LEU A 312 9.41 -29.75 -15.81
C LEU A 312 9.26 -30.46 -14.46
N TYR A 313 8.24 -31.33 -14.34
CA TYR A 313 7.80 -31.91 -13.06
C TYR A 313 7.77 -33.43 -13.05
N GLY A 314 7.82 -34.08 -14.23
CA GLY A 314 7.79 -35.54 -14.34
C GLY A 314 9.03 -36.13 -13.66
N SER A 315 8.81 -36.86 -12.58
CA SER A 315 9.86 -37.33 -11.69
C SER A 315 9.44 -38.57 -10.93
N TYR A 316 10.43 -39.38 -10.56
CA TYR A 316 10.23 -40.45 -9.59
C TYR A 316 11.41 -40.50 -8.62
N PHE A 317 11.09 -40.84 -7.39
CA PHE A 317 12.03 -41.10 -6.31
C PHE A 317 11.69 -42.47 -5.74
N THR A 318 12.57 -43.42 -5.96
CA THR A 318 12.40 -44.79 -5.49
C THR A 318 13.36 -45.09 -4.35
N LEU A 319 12.89 -45.92 -3.42
CA LEU A 319 13.75 -46.58 -2.43
C LEU A 319 13.87 -48.05 -2.82
N GLY A 320 15.11 -48.53 -2.86
CA GLY A 320 15.48 -49.93 -3.13
C GLY A 320 16.45 -50.46 -2.06
N PRO A 321 16.63 -51.79 -1.96
CA PRO A 321 17.69 -52.37 -1.13
C PRO A 321 19.08 -52.12 -1.73
N PHE A 322 20.09 -51.85 -0.90
CA PHE A 322 21.50 -51.80 -1.31
C PHE A 322 22.23 -53.06 -0.83
N LEU A 323 22.60 -53.94 -1.77
CA LEU A 323 22.99 -55.33 -1.48
C LEU A 323 24.47 -55.54 -1.12
N ASN A 324 25.26 -54.48 -0.86
CA ASN A 324 26.71 -54.58 -0.65
C ASN A 324 27.26 -53.72 0.51
N SER A 325 26.39 -53.16 1.36
CA SER A 325 26.80 -52.34 2.52
C SER A 325 25.87 -52.58 3.71
N THR A 326 26.46 -52.84 4.87
CA THR A 326 25.74 -52.92 6.16
C THR A 326 25.47 -51.55 6.75
N ALA A 327 26.24 -50.54 6.35
CA ALA A 327 26.11 -49.18 6.84
C ALA A 327 24.95 -48.44 6.15
N THR A 328 24.59 -48.78 4.91
CA THR A 328 23.56 -48.09 4.12
C THR A 328 22.63 -49.13 3.48
N PRO A 329 21.59 -49.61 4.20
CA PRO A 329 20.70 -50.66 3.71
C PRO A 329 19.84 -50.26 2.51
N LEU A 330 19.69 -48.96 2.25
CA LEU A 330 18.85 -48.41 1.20
C LEU A 330 19.68 -47.77 0.09
N THR A 331 19.25 -47.98 -1.16
CA THR A 331 19.66 -47.21 -2.33
C THR A 331 18.49 -46.35 -2.80
N THR A 332 18.81 -45.24 -3.44
CA THR A 332 17.82 -44.33 -4.05
C THR A 332 18.06 -44.33 -5.55
N ASP A 333 16.98 -44.47 -6.33
CA ASP A 333 17.02 -44.16 -7.76
C ASP A 333 16.09 -42.98 -8.02
N VAL A 334 16.62 -41.97 -8.69
CA VAL A 334 16.00 -40.65 -8.86
C VAL A 334 16.05 -40.28 -10.34
N TYR A 335 14.86 -40.15 -10.91
CA TYR A 335 14.69 -39.55 -12.23
C TYR A 335 14.11 -38.17 -12.08
N ASN A 336 14.81 -37.20 -12.67
CA ASN A 336 14.54 -35.77 -12.56
C ASN A 336 14.49 -35.30 -11.08
N PRO A 337 15.52 -34.59 -10.59
CA PRO A 337 15.65 -34.29 -9.16
C PRO A 337 14.62 -33.29 -8.61
N ILE A 338 13.64 -32.84 -9.41
CA ILE A 338 12.57 -31.94 -8.97
C ILE A 338 11.74 -32.55 -7.83
N ALA A 339 11.54 -33.87 -7.76
CA ALA A 339 10.88 -34.50 -6.61
C ALA A 339 11.60 -34.20 -5.28
N ALA A 340 12.94 -34.10 -5.31
CA ALA A 340 13.74 -33.82 -4.12
C ALA A 340 13.54 -32.41 -3.56
N THR A 341 13.05 -31.43 -4.35
CA THR A 341 12.74 -30.09 -3.83
C THR A 341 11.50 -30.09 -2.94
N TYR A 342 10.67 -31.13 -3.03
CA TYR A 342 9.49 -31.33 -2.20
C TYR A 342 9.77 -32.21 -0.98
N LEU A 343 11.01 -32.70 -0.83
CA LEU A 343 11.41 -33.47 0.33
C LEU A 343 11.60 -32.55 1.55
N ASN A 344 10.86 -32.83 2.61
CA ASN A 344 10.96 -32.18 3.90
C ASN A 344 11.83 -33.03 4.83
N ALA A 345 13.14 -32.85 4.73
CA ALA A 345 14.15 -33.52 5.56
C ALA A 345 15.16 -32.49 6.07
N THR A 346 15.68 -32.70 7.28
CA THR A 346 16.85 -31.95 7.78
C THR A 346 18.12 -32.36 7.02
N ASP A 347 19.18 -31.53 7.07
CA ASP A 347 20.44 -31.85 6.40
C ASP A 347 21.02 -33.21 6.86
N GLU A 348 20.88 -33.54 8.15
CA GLU A 348 21.32 -34.81 8.72
C GLU A 348 20.47 -35.99 8.24
N GLU A 349 19.15 -35.83 8.13
CA GLU A 349 18.27 -36.85 7.59
C GLU A 349 18.53 -37.06 6.10
N PHE A 350 18.76 -35.99 5.34
CA PHE A 350 18.99 -36.04 3.89
C PHE A 350 20.26 -36.81 3.52
N VAL A 351 21.37 -36.54 4.20
CA VAL A 351 22.63 -37.27 3.98
C VAL A 351 22.49 -38.74 4.37
N ASN A 352 21.62 -39.03 5.33
CA ASN A 352 21.42 -40.36 5.88
C ASN A 352 20.13 -41.04 5.38
N ILE A 353 19.49 -40.62 4.29
CA ILE A 353 18.28 -41.29 3.73
C ILE A 353 18.54 -42.79 3.45
N GLY A 354 19.80 -43.13 3.14
CA GLY A 354 20.24 -44.52 2.98
C GLY A 354 20.22 -45.36 4.27
N GLN A 355 20.17 -44.71 5.44
CA GLN A 355 20.23 -45.27 6.79
C GLN A 355 18.97 -44.97 7.62
N THR A 356 18.24 -43.91 7.27
CA THR A 356 17.04 -43.43 7.96
C THR A 356 15.89 -43.40 6.96
N CYS A 357 14.75 -43.97 7.34
CA CYS A 357 13.53 -43.93 6.52
C CYS A 357 12.83 -42.56 6.57
N ALA A 358 13.54 -41.48 6.90
CA ALA A 358 12.97 -40.15 7.17
C ALA A 358 12.64 -39.40 5.87
N VAL A 359 11.76 -40.00 5.06
CA VAL A 359 11.38 -39.48 3.75
C VAL A 359 9.95 -38.95 3.83
N GLN A 360 9.83 -37.63 3.95
CA GLN A 360 8.54 -36.94 4.01
C GLN A 360 8.43 -35.96 2.85
N PHE A 361 7.55 -36.23 1.90
CA PHE A 361 7.32 -35.33 0.77
C PHE A 361 6.13 -34.40 1.03
N SER A 362 6.28 -33.15 0.60
CA SER A 362 5.19 -32.17 0.51
C SER A 362 4.46 -32.32 -0.82
N ASP A 363 3.19 -31.90 -0.87
CA ASP A 363 2.37 -32.03 -2.08
C ASP A 363 2.83 -31.05 -3.20
N PRO A 364 3.31 -31.54 -4.35
CA PRO A 364 3.71 -30.70 -5.48
C PRO A 364 2.52 -30.25 -6.36
N THR A 365 1.32 -30.80 -6.15
CA THR A 365 0.15 -30.54 -7.03
C THR A 365 -0.16 -29.05 -7.23
N PRO A 366 -0.18 -28.19 -6.18
CA PRO A 366 -0.50 -26.76 -6.35
C PRO A 366 0.49 -26.02 -7.26
N ASP A 367 1.76 -26.38 -7.22
CA ASP A 367 2.80 -25.75 -8.03
C ASP A 367 2.71 -26.19 -9.50
N ILE A 368 2.42 -27.47 -9.74
CA ILE A 368 2.18 -28.01 -11.07
C ILE A 368 1.00 -27.30 -11.73
N ILE A 369 -0.13 -27.14 -11.01
CA ILE A 369 -1.30 -26.45 -11.55
C ILE A 369 -1.02 -24.96 -11.78
N ARG A 370 -0.26 -24.30 -10.90
CA ARG A 370 0.12 -22.89 -11.08
C ARG A 370 1.01 -22.70 -12.32
N ALA A 371 1.98 -23.58 -12.52
CA ALA A 371 2.84 -23.58 -13.70
C ALA A 371 2.04 -23.82 -14.99
N LEU A 372 1.13 -24.81 -14.99
CA LEU A 372 0.23 -25.07 -16.11
C LEU A 372 -0.58 -23.83 -16.47
N ASN A 373 -1.18 -23.17 -15.48
CA ASN A 373 -1.96 -21.96 -15.66
C ASN A 373 -1.15 -20.79 -16.22
N GLU A 374 0.09 -20.60 -15.76
CA GLU A 374 0.98 -19.58 -16.32
C GLU A 374 1.33 -19.89 -17.78
N ILE A 375 1.69 -21.14 -18.09
CA ILE A 375 2.03 -21.57 -19.45
C ILE A 375 0.82 -21.40 -20.38
N THR A 376 -0.38 -21.79 -19.97
CA THR A 376 -1.58 -21.68 -20.81
C THR A 376 -2.05 -20.25 -20.99
N PHE A 377 -1.88 -19.41 -19.96
CA PHE A 377 -2.10 -17.97 -20.11
C PHE A 377 -1.13 -17.35 -21.12
N ARG A 378 0.17 -17.73 -21.08
CA ARG A 378 1.16 -17.31 -22.09
C ARG A 378 0.80 -17.79 -23.49
N ILE A 379 0.27 -19.01 -23.64
CA ILE A 379 -0.27 -19.50 -24.91
C ILE A 379 -1.37 -18.57 -25.40
N GLY A 380 -2.36 -18.25 -24.56
CA GLY A 380 -3.47 -17.35 -24.90
C GLY A 380 -3.00 -15.97 -25.38
N LEU A 381 -1.92 -15.45 -24.80
CA LEU A 381 -1.30 -14.20 -25.25
C LEU A 381 -0.63 -14.36 -26.62
N SER A 382 0.19 -15.40 -26.80
CA SER A 382 0.93 -15.64 -28.05
C SER A 382 0.05 -16.04 -29.24
N ALA A 383 -1.10 -16.67 -28.99
CA ALA A 383 -2.06 -17.08 -30.01
C ALA A 383 -2.94 -15.93 -30.51
N THR A 384 -2.69 -14.70 -30.07
CA THR A 384 -3.47 -13.51 -30.43
C THR A 384 -3.17 -13.09 -31.88
N ASN A 385 -4.22 -12.95 -32.70
CA ASN A 385 -4.15 -12.59 -34.12
C ASN A 385 -5.08 -11.40 -34.43
N ALA A 386 -5.02 -10.84 -35.65
CA ALA A 386 -5.90 -9.73 -36.06
C ALA A 386 -7.42 -10.05 -35.97
N SER A 387 -7.78 -11.34 -35.98
CA SER A 387 -9.15 -11.82 -35.84
C SER A 387 -9.61 -12.04 -34.39
N THR A 388 -8.73 -11.92 -33.39
CA THR A 388 -9.15 -12.10 -31.99
C THR A 388 -9.92 -10.87 -31.50
N PRO A 389 -11.09 -11.07 -30.87
CA PRO A 389 -11.89 -9.95 -30.40
C PRO A 389 -11.19 -9.23 -29.24
N ILE A 390 -11.33 -7.91 -29.22
CA ILE A 390 -10.92 -7.10 -28.05
C ILE A 390 -12.06 -7.16 -27.05
N ALA A 391 -11.82 -7.75 -25.88
CA ALA A 391 -12.81 -7.89 -24.83
C ALA A 391 -12.72 -6.74 -23.81
N ASP A 392 -13.89 -6.27 -23.36
CA ASP A 392 -14.05 -5.25 -22.33
C ASP A 392 -14.16 -5.89 -20.95
N TYR A 393 -13.32 -5.43 -20.02
CA TYR A 393 -13.24 -5.88 -18.64
C TYR A 393 -13.41 -4.71 -17.68
N THR A 394 -13.91 -4.98 -16.49
CA THR A 394 -13.98 -3.99 -15.41
C THR A 394 -12.93 -4.36 -14.36
N VAL A 395 -11.92 -3.51 -14.18
CA VAL A 395 -10.80 -3.76 -13.26
C VAL A 395 -10.73 -2.73 -12.14
N LEU A 396 -10.11 -3.11 -11.03
CA LEU A 396 -9.87 -2.25 -9.88
C LEU A 396 -8.51 -1.56 -10.03
N GLN A 397 -8.54 -0.29 -10.44
CA GLN A 397 -7.36 0.55 -10.52
C GLN A 397 -6.99 1.09 -9.14
N THR A 398 -5.73 0.93 -8.78
CA THR A 398 -5.12 1.39 -7.53
C THR A 398 -4.07 2.44 -7.85
N LYS A 399 -4.34 3.71 -7.53
CA LYS A 399 -3.45 4.84 -7.83
C LYS A 399 -3.03 5.59 -6.56
N PRO A 400 -1.74 5.96 -6.41
CA PRO A 400 -1.32 6.88 -5.36
C PRO A 400 -1.91 8.27 -5.63
N VAL A 401 -2.67 8.79 -4.67
CA VAL A 401 -3.22 10.15 -4.70
C VAL A 401 -2.83 10.90 -3.43
N ASN A 402 -2.54 12.19 -3.58
CA ASN A 402 -2.30 13.06 -2.45
C ASN A 402 -3.64 13.41 -1.81
N ARG A 403 -3.90 12.90 -0.60
CA ARG A 403 -5.07 13.31 0.19
C ARG A 403 -4.62 14.38 1.18
N TYR A 404 -5.22 15.57 1.09
CA TYR A 404 -4.99 16.65 2.04
C TYR A 404 -5.77 16.37 3.32
N LYS A 405 -5.07 16.30 4.45
CA LYS A 405 -5.67 16.17 5.78
C LYS A 405 -5.55 17.51 6.51
N ALA A 406 -6.70 18.11 6.80
CA ALA A 406 -6.84 19.23 7.70
C ALA A 406 -6.69 18.77 9.16
N THR A 407 -5.70 19.28 9.87
CA THR A 407 -5.53 18.97 11.30
C THR A 407 -6.23 20.03 12.14
N ALA A 408 -7.40 19.70 12.68
CA ALA A 408 -8.25 20.61 13.44
C ALA A 408 -7.54 21.24 14.65
N ALA A 409 -6.55 20.57 15.24
CA ALA A 409 -5.79 21.10 16.37
C ALA A 409 -5.07 22.42 16.03
N TYR A 410 -4.36 22.50 14.89
CA TYR A 410 -3.65 23.73 14.50
C TYR A 410 -4.61 24.87 14.17
N TRP A 411 -5.75 24.54 13.55
CA TRP A 411 -6.81 25.51 13.30
C TRP A 411 -7.43 26.04 14.60
N ALA A 412 -7.78 25.14 15.53
CA ALA A 412 -8.35 25.50 16.82
C ALA A 412 -7.37 26.34 17.67
N SER A 413 -6.08 26.00 17.66
CA SER A 413 -5.05 26.79 18.35
C SER A 413 -4.93 28.20 17.78
N SER A 414 -4.95 28.36 16.45
CA SER A 414 -4.89 29.68 15.83
C SER A 414 -6.14 30.51 16.13
N LEU A 415 -7.31 29.89 16.09
CA LEU A 415 -8.57 30.54 16.48
C LEU A 415 -8.53 31.00 17.94
N ALA A 416 -8.07 30.14 18.85
CA ALA A 416 -7.95 30.45 20.27
C ALA A 416 -6.98 31.62 20.53
N ILE A 417 -5.82 31.63 19.87
CA ILE A 417 -4.83 32.73 19.99
C ILE A 417 -5.42 34.04 19.46
N THR A 418 -6.16 33.99 18.35
CA THR A 418 -6.82 35.17 17.77
C THR A 418 -7.88 35.72 18.71
N LEU A 419 -8.75 34.87 19.26
CA LEU A 419 -9.76 35.29 20.25
C LEU A 419 -9.12 35.84 21.52
N LEU A 420 -8.03 35.23 22.01
CA LEU A 420 -7.27 35.73 23.15
C LEU A 420 -6.70 37.12 22.88
N SER A 421 -6.14 37.35 21.70
CA SER A 421 -5.60 38.66 21.31
C SER A 421 -6.69 39.74 21.27
N ILE A 422 -7.87 39.41 20.74
CA ILE A 422 -9.02 40.31 20.71
C ILE A 422 -9.46 40.62 22.15
N ALA A 423 -9.54 39.61 23.02
CA ALA A 423 -9.87 39.79 24.43
C ALA A 423 -8.86 40.67 25.19
N MET A 424 -7.57 40.63 24.83
CA MET A 424 -6.56 41.53 25.40
C MET A 424 -6.67 42.97 24.89
N ILE A 425 -7.14 43.17 23.66
CA ILE A 425 -7.28 44.49 23.05
C ILE A 425 -8.56 45.20 23.52
N ILE A 426 -9.67 44.48 23.73
CA ILE A 426 -10.97 45.05 24.13
C ILE A 426 -10.87 46.01 25.34
N PRO A 427 -10.16 45.68 26.45
CA PRO A 427 -10.01 46.57 27.59
C PRO A 427 -9.32 47.91 27.27
N SER A 428 -8.49 47.96 26.22
CA SER A 428 -7.81 49.19 25.79
C SER A 428 -8.78 50.23 25.19
N PHE A 429 -9.95 49.78 24.73
CA PHE A 429 -11.02 50.64 24.22
C PHE A 429 -12.03 51.08 25.30
N TYR A 430 -11.86 50.62 26.54
CA TYR A 430 -12.78 50.95 27.62
C TYR A 430 -12.73 52.46 27.96
N GLY A 431 -13.86 53.15 27.79
CA GLY A 431 -13.99 54.59 28.03
C GLY A 431 -13.79 55.47 26.79
N TRP A 432 -13.51 54.89 25.62
CA TRP A 432 -13.47 55.63 24.35
C TRP A 432 -14.76 56.45 24.13
N TRP A 433 -15.92 55.86 24.41
CA TRP A 433 -17.24 56.47 24.20
C TRP A 433 -17.51 57.74 25.02
N GLN A 434 -16.70 58.01 26.04
CA GLN A 434 -16.82 59.20 26.89
C GLN A 434 -16.20 60.44 26.23
N LEU A 435 -15.44 60.26 25.14
CA LEU A 435 -14.98 61.37 24.32
C LEU A 435 -16.13 61.83 23.42
N GLY A 436 -16.69 63.00 23.73
CA GLY A 436 -17.83 63.59 23.00
C GLY A 436 -17.56 64.01 21.54
N ARG A 437 -16.50 63.48 20.90
CA ARG A 437 -16.13 63.73 19.50
C ARG A 437 -15.45 62.48 18.91
N LYS A 438 -15.51 62.33 17.58
CA LYS A 438 -14.61 61.43 16.82
C LYS A 438 -13.18 61.95 16.95
N VAL A 439 -12.41 61.41 17.88
CA VAL A 439 -11.00 61.77 18.05
C VAL A 439 -10.17 60.88 17.14
N SER A 440 -9.41 61.48 16.22
CA SER A 440 -8.36 60.74 15.53
C SER A 440 -7.10 60.83 16.36
N LEU A 441 -6.35 59.73 16.46
CA LEU A 441 -4.98 59.72 17.03
C LEU A 441 -3.99 60.44 16.10
N ASN A 442 -4.45 61.38 15.28
CA ASN A 442 -3.61 62.14 14.39
C ASN A 442 -2.70 63.04 15.24
N PRO A 443 -1.36 62.99 15.06
CA PRO A 443 -0.42 63.83 15.77
C PRO A 443 -0.78 65.33 15.72
N ILE A 444 -1.43 65.79 14.65
CA ILE A 444 -1.87 67.18 14.48
C ILE A 444 -3.04 67.53 15.42
N GLU A 445 -4.04 66.65 15.55
CA GLU A 445 -5.17 66.89 16.47
C GLU A 445 -4.73 66.83 17.94
N MET A 446 -3.77 65.95 18.26
CA MET A 446 -3.15 65.89 19.58
C MET A 446 -2.38 67.18 19.89
N ALA A 447 -1.53 67.65 18.97
CA ALA A 447 -0.74 68.86 19.15
C ALA A 447 -1.62 70.11 19.36
N GLU A 448 -2.75 70.20 18.63
CA GLU A 448 -3.75 71.24 18.84
C GLU A 448 -4.42 71.14 20.21
N ALA A 449 -4.74 69.93 20.68
CA ALA A 449 -5.39 69.71 21.97
C ALA A 449 -4.53 70.08 23.18
N PHE A 450 -3.20 70.03 23.06
CA PHE A 450 -2.27 70.52 24.09
C PHE A 450 -2.14 72.04 24.14
N ASN A 451 -2.88 72.77 23.28
CA ASN A 451 -2.75 74.21 23.08
C ASN A 451 -1.27 74.60 22.96
N ALA A 452 -0.50 73.78 22.21
CA ALA A 452 0.92 73.99 22.05
C ALA A 452 1.09 75.37 21.39
N PRO A 453 1.69 76.37 22.06
CA PRO A 453 1.94 77.65 21.44
C PRO A 453 2.80 77.35 20.23
N VAL A 454 2.24 77.58 19.05
CA VAL A 454 2.90 77.35 17.78
C VAL A 454 4.22 78.12 17.82
N GLN A 455 5.31 77.36 17.94
CA GLN A 455 6.68 77.78 17.69
C GLN A 455 7.05 79.17 18.26
N HIS A 456 7.35 79.23 19.57
CA HIS A 456 8.38 80.20 20.00
C HIS A 456 9.75 79.62 19.66
N GLU A 457 10.60 80.46 19.07
CA GLU A 457 11.87 80.17 18.38
C GLU A 457 12.89 79.31 19.14
N ASP A 458 12.66 79.01 20.43
CA ASP A 458 13.61 78.28 21.29
C ASP A 458 13.38 76.75 21.35
N ALA A 459 12.33 76.22 20.71
CA ALA A 459 12.03 74.78 20.70
C ALA A 459 12.53 74.03 19.44
N ILE A 460 13.09 74.75 18.47
CA ILE A 460 13.61 74.18 17.23
C ILE A 460 14.93 73.46 17.57
N HIS A 461 14.98 72.13 17.39
CA HIS A 461 16.13 71.20 17.57
C HIS A 461 16.20 70.33 18.83
N LYS A 462 15.20 70.29 19.72
CA LYS A 462 15.22 69.34 20.87
C LYS A 462 14.45 68.06 20.57
N ASP A 463 15.07 66.92 20.88
CA ASP A 463 14.45 65.59 20.78
C ASP A 463 13.25 65.47 21.74
N ALA A 464 12.29 64.61 21.43
CA ALA A 464 11.07 64.42 22.21
C ALA A 464 11.37 64.08 23.68
N ASP A 465 12.46 63.34 23.93
CA ASP A 465 12.93 62.99 25.27
C ASP A 465 13.37 64.22 26.09
N HIS A 466 14.00 65.23 25.46
CA HIS A 466 14.39 66.48 26.14
C HIS A 466 13.20 67.39 26.44
N LEU A 467 12.14 67.34 25.62
CA LEU A 467 10.89 68.06 25.89
C LEU A 467 10.08 67.40 27.01
N LEU A 468 10.13 66.08 27.11
CA LEU A 468 9.54 65.32 28.22
C LEU A 468 10.25 65.59 29.56
N GLU A 469 11.55 65.87 29.56
CA GLU A 469 12.27 66.26 30.79
C GLU A 469 11.80 67.62 31.33
N LEU A 470 11.43 68.55 30.43
CA LEU A 470 11.00 69.91 30.77
C LEU A 470 9.50 70.02 31.11
N VAL A 471 8.66 69.21 30.46
CA VAL A 471 7.18 69.34 30.51
C VAL A 471 6.49 68.08 31.03
N GLY A 472 7.23 66.98 31.21
CA GLY A 472 6.68 65.66 31.52
C GLY A 472 5.91 65.55 32.84
N GLU A 473 6.28 66.33 33.85
CA GLU A 473 5.62 66.33 35.17
C GLU A 473 4.36 67.22 35.23
N ARG A 474 4.04 67.97 34.16
CA ARG A 474 2.82 68.79 34.13
C ARG A 474 1.59 67.89 34.15
N LYS A 475 0.67 68.20 35.08
CA LYS A 475 -0.59 67.45 35.25
C LYS A 475 -1.63 68.02 34.31
N VAL A 476 -2.04 67.21 33.35
CA VAL A 476 -2.92 67.61 32.26
C VAL A 476 -4.23 66.84 32.31
N LYS A 477 -5.35 67.51 32.04
CA LYS A 477 -6.68 66.91 32.01
C LYS A 477 -7.48 67.41 30.80
N TYR A 478 -8.16 66.50 30.11
CA TYR A 478 -9.05 66.83 29.00
C TYR A 478 -10.38 67.39 29.52
N VAL A 479 -10.67 68.66 29.24
CA VAL A 479 -11.87 69.36 29.73
C VAL A 479 -12.51 70.20 28.62
N PRO A 480 -13.85 70.42 28.66
CA PRO A 480 -14.50 71.38 27.78
C PRO A 480 -14.13 72.81 28.20
N VAL A 481 -13.54 73.57 27.30
CA VAL A 481 -13.25 75.00 27.43
C VAL A 481 -14.19 75.77 26.50
N GLU A 482 -14.86 76.78 27.04
CA GLU A 482 -15.73 77.67 26.27
C GLU A 482 -14.87 78.78 25.66
N HIS A 483 -14.79 78.83 24.33
CA HIS A 483 -14.22 79.97 23.60
C HIS A 483 -15.37 80.86 23.13
N GLU A 484 -15.37 82.11 23.58
CA GLU A 484 -16.24 83.13 23.02
C GLU A 484 -15.65 83.61 21.70
N LEU A 485 -16.25 83.21 20.57
CA LEU A 485 -15.98 83.90 19.33
C LEU A 485 -16.80 85.19 19.35
N GLY A 486 -16.09 86.31 19.20
CA GLY A 486 -16.70 87.64 19.12
C GLY A 486 -17.90 87.60 18.18
N GLU A 487 -19.02 88.16 18.67
CA GLU A 487 -20.39 88.00 18.14
C GLU A 487 -21.18 86.82 18.73
N GLY A 488 -21.21 86.73 20.06
CA GLY A 488 -22.26 86.03 20.84
C GLY A 488 -22.36 84.51 20.67
N SER A 489 -21.41 83.88 19.96
CA SER A 489 -21.39 82.45 19.73
C SER A 489 -20.33 81.80 20.62
N VAL A 490 -20.79 80.97 21.56
CA VAL A 490 -19.92 80.20 22.46
C VAL A 490 -19.61 78.85 21.81
N VAL A 491 -18.34 78.61 21.49
CA VAL A 491 -17.88 77.33 20.96
C VAL A 491 -17.20 76.56 22.09
N LYS A 492 -17.77 75.40 22.46
CA LYS A 492 -17.15 74.48 23.41
C LYS A 492 -16.05 73.68 22.70
N LYS A 493 -14.80 74.06 22.94
CA LYS A 493 -13.61 73.35 22.45
C LYS A 493 -13.02 72.53 23.59
N MET A 494 -12.75 71.25 23.35
CA MET A 494 -12.11 70.42 24.35
C MET A 494 -10.59 70.69 24.33
N GLU A 495 -10.02 71.13 25.44
CA GLU A 495 -8.59 71.41 25.56
C GLU A 495 -7.99 70.61 26.72
N ILE A 496 -6.70 70.29 26.60
CA ILE A 496 -5.92 69.69 27.67
C ILE A 496 -5.41 70.83 28.55
N VAL A 497 -6.00 70.99 29.74
CA VAL A 497 -5.67 72.09 30.66
C VAL A 497 -4.73 71.61 31.76
N ASP A 498 -3.78 72.46 32.15
CA ASP A 498 -2.91 72.22 33.30
C ASP A 498 -3.70 72.37 34.61
N VAL A 499 -3.73 71.30 35.41
CA VAL A 499 -4.52 71.23 36.65
C VAL A 499 -3.98 72.20 37.72
N ALA A 500 -2.75 72.69 37.57
CA ALA A 500 -2.13 73.65 38.49
C ALA A 500 -2.30 75.14 38.10
N SER A 501 -2.99 75.45 36.99
CA SER A 501 -3.17 76.83 36.52
C SER A 501 -4.20 77.60 37.37
N PRO A 502 -3.91 78.85 37.80
CA PRO A 502 -4.81 79.66 38.63
C PRO A 502 -6.12 80.07 37.95
N ASN A 503 -6.27 79.81 36.65
CA ASN A 503 -7.49 80.10 35.85
C ASN A 503 -8.29 78.83 35.48
N ALA A 504 -8.09 77.71 36.17
CA ALA A 504 -8.90 76.51 35.92
C ALA A 504 -10.38 76.76 36.30
N PRO A 505 -11.36 76.63 35.38
CA PRO A 505 -12.77 76.81 35.72
C PRO A 505 -13.25 75.71 36.69
N PRO A 506 -14.20 76.00 37.59
CA PRO A 506 -14.70 75.02 38.55
C PRO A 506 -15.34 73.85 37.82
N VAL A 507 -14.99 72.62 38.25
CA VAL A 507 -15.52 71.38 37.71
C VAL A 507 -17.03 71.34 37.99
N ALA A 508 -17.84 71.46 36.94
CA ALA A 508 -19.26 71.19 37.03
C ALA A 508 -19.48 69.72 37.41
N SER A 509 -19.86 69.47 38.67
CA SER A 509 -20.53 68.25 39.05
C SER A 509 -21.92 68.28 38.44
N GLU A 510 -22.20 67.47 37.43
CA GLU A 510 -23.59 67.17 37.10
C GLU A 510 -23.77 65.71 36.69
N ASP A 511 -24.29 64.98 37.68
CA ASP A 511 -25.14 63.82 37.60
C ASP A 511 -26.17 63.95 36.46
N LYS A 512 -25.92 63.31 35.32
CA LYS A 512 -26.97 62.96 34.35
C LYS A 512 -26.78 61.52 33.89
N ARG A 513 -27.52 60.64 34.55
CA ARG A 513 -28.04 59.39 33.96
C ARG A 513 -28.71 59.73 32.63
N ALA A 514 -27.98 59.60 31.52
CA ALA A 514 -28.59 59.49 30.22
C ALA A 514 -29.20 58.08 30.11
N LYS A 515 -30.48 57.96 30.49
CA LYS A 515 -31.36 56.90 29.99
C LYS A 515 -31.38 57.02 28.46
N TRP A 516 -30.95 55.98 27.76
CA TRP A 516 -31.36 55.78 26.37
C TRP A 516 -32.09 54.45 26.24
N VAL A 517 -33.32 54.59 25.77
CA VAL A 517 -34.24 53.55 25.33
C VAL A 517 -33.65 52.88 24.10
N GLY A 518 -33.80 51.55 24.04
CA GLY A 518 -33.26 50.71 22.99
C GLY A 518 -33.80 51.03 21.60
N GLY A 519 -32.94 50.75 20.61
CA GLY A 519 -33.27 50.76 19.20
C GLY A 519 -32.13 50.13 18.42
N TRP A 520 -32.01 48.80 18.49
CA TRP A 520 -31.20 48.01 17.57
C TRP A 520 -32.02 47.75 16.30
N HIS A 521 -31.53 48.22 15.17
CA HIS A 521 -31.82 47.62 13.87
C HIS A 521 -30.50 47.48 13.09
N ALA A 522 -30.36 46.30 12.49
CA ALA A 522 -29.21 45.70 11.81
C ALA A 522 -28.12 45.11 12.73
#